data_AF-A0A6G9YAJ8-F1
#
_entry.id   AF-A0A6G9YAJ8-F1
#
_cell.length_a   1.000
_cell.length_b   1.000
_cell.length_c   1.000
_cell.angle_alpha   90.00
_cell.angle_beta   90.00
_cell.angle_gamma   90.00
#
_symmetry.space_group_name_H-M   'P 1'
#
loop_
_entity.id
_entity.type
_entity.pdbx_description
1 polymer ?
#
loop_
_entity_poly.entity_id
_entity_poly.type
_entity_poly.pdbx_seq_one_letter_code
_entity_poly.pdbx_strand_id
1 'polypeptide(L)'
;MTYAHHLLELPDATLYYETRGEGPVLVLIPGAGGDAGVYTEVAELLADSYTVVTYDRRGNSRSTLRHPLEELTLTRQSADVCRLIDAVGGGPARVVGSGAGAVVALDLVARQPDYVDRMIAHDPGVLDVLPDVAAMRDRADAMMRAFLRDGPRAAVDRLLSAVGTALPPDLAARLTGNPELTFVHETRMIVDSVTDIPGLSAAAARFVIAVGCDQPNSHPYRAGRVIAERTGARLVEVPGDHWSFLKQPETFAGMVVELFAA
;
A
#
# COMPACT_ATOMS: atom_id res chain seq x y z
N MET A 1 -22.84 3.86 -4.70
CA MET A 1 -23.24 4.06 -3.29
C MET A 1 -22.77 5.44 -2.84
N THR A 2 -23.41 6.07 -1.84
CA THR A 2 -22.88 7.30 -1.24
C THR A 2 -21.73 6.92 -0.31
N TYR A 3 -20.56 7.54 -0.48
CA TYR A 3 -19.45 7.45 0.48
C TYR A 3 -19.35 8.77 1.26
N ALA A 4 -18.88 8.70 2.50
CA ALA A 4 -18.52 9.88 3.27
C ALA A 4 -17.01 10.11 3.13
N HIS A 5 -16.61 11.36 2.91
CA HIS A 5 -15.21 11.77 2.95
C HIS A 5 -14.96 12.58 4.21
N HIS A 6 -13.75 12.48 4.73
CA HIS A 6 -13.35 13.04 6.01
C HIS A 6 -11.91 13.56 5.93
N LEU A 7 -11.60 14.46 6.84
CA LEU A 7 -10.24 14.93 7.07
C LEU A 7 -9.84 14.60 8.51
N LEU A 8 -8.72 13.91 8.67
CA LEU A 8 -8.11 13.66 9.96
C LEU A 8 -6.92 14.61 10.15
N GLU A 9 -7.06 15.56 11.06
CA GLU A 9 -6.00 16.50 11.41
C GLU A 9 -4.99 15.84 12.36
N LEU A 10 -3.73 15.81 11.92
CA LEU A 10 -2.57 15.39 12.71
C LEU A 10 -1.64 16.60 12.92
N PRO A 11 -0.75 16.57 13.93
CA PRO A 11 0.18 17.67 14.17
C PRO A 11 1.01 18.05 12.93
N ASP A 12 1.39 17.06 12.12
CA ASP A 12 2.30 17.19 10.99
C ASP A 12 1.66 16.86 9.62
N ALA A 13 0.36 16.57 9.57
CA ALA A 13 -0.32 16.20 8.33
C ALA A 13 -1.84 16.40 8.42
N THR A 14 -2.51 16.44 7.28
CA THR A 14 -3.95 16.15 7.21
C THR A 14 -4.12 14.93 6.33
N LEU A 15 -4.84 13.91 6.81
CA LEU A 15 -5.17 12.75 6.02
C LEU A 15 -6.60 12.88 5.48
N TYR A 16 -6.74 12.79 4.16
CA TYR A 16 -8.01 12.58 3.51
C TYR A 16 -8.35 11.09 3.52
N TYR A 17 -9.56 10.74 3.97
CA TYR A 17 -10.04 9.36 3.92
C TYR A 17 -11.53 9.30 3.59
N GLU A 18 -11.95 8.17 3.04
CA GLU A 18 -13.32 7.88 2.65
C GLU A 18 -13.78 6.60 3.37
N THR A 19 -15.05 6.60 3.81
CA THR A 19 -15.70 5.44 4.44
C THR A 19 -16.90 4.99 3.61
N ARG A 20 -17.01 3.69 3.39
CA ARG A 20 -18.14 3.03 2.70
C ARG A 20 -18.62 1.84 3.52
N GLY A 21 -19.94 1.63 3.54
CA GLY A 21 -20.51 0.45 4.18
C GLY A 21 -20.60 0.51 5.70
N GLU A 22 -20.99 -0.61 6.28
CA GLU A 22 -21.10 -0.83 7.72
C GLU A 22 -20.55 -2.24 8.06
N GLY A 23 -20.10 -2.44 9.30
CA GLY A 23 -19.51 -3.71 9.74
C GLY A 23 -18.06 -3.58 10.19
N PRO A 24 -17.29 -4.69 10.27
CA PRO A 24 -15.89 -4.67 10.68
C PRO A 24 -15.06 -3.71 9.81
N VAL A 25 -14.10 -3.01 10.44
CA VAL A 25 -13.25 -2.04 9.74
C VAL A 25 -12.28 -2.77 8.82
N LEU A 26 -12.23 -2.33 7.56
CA LEU A 26 -11.26 -2.78 6.56
C LEU A 26 -10.51 -1.58 5.99
N VAL A 27 -9.21 -1.49 6.24
CA VAL A 27 -8.35 -0.42 5.68
C VAL A 27 -7.66 -0.92 4.40
N LEU A 28 -7.79 -0.17 3.31
CA LEU A 28 -7.08 -0.39 2.06
C LEU A 28 -5.96 0.64 1.90
N ILE A 29 -4.70 0.18 1.88
CA ILE A 29 -3.51 1.02 1.85
C ILE A 29 -2.95 1.07 0.41
N PRO A 30 -3.06 2.22 -0.29
CA PRO A 30 -2.61 2.33 -1.67
C PRO A 30 -1.08 2.29 -1.80
N GLY A 31 -0.62 1.79 -2.93
CA GLY A 31 0.80 1.71 -3.31
C GLY A 31 1.37 3.06 -3.78
N ALA A 32 2.20 3.02 -4.82
CA ALA A 32 2.84 4.21 -5.38
C ALA A 32 1.83 5.28 -5.81
N GLY A 33 2.13 6.55 -5.53
CA GLY A 33 1.23 7.68 -5.77
C GLY A 33 0.16 7.86 -4.69
N GLY A 34 -0.05 6.86 -3.83
CA GLY A 34 -0.74 7.00 -2.55
C GLY A 34 -2.20 7.46 -2.62
N ASP A 35 -2.87 7.41 -3.76
CA ASP A 35 -4.26 7.87 -3.94
C ASP A 35 -5.28 6.78 -3.55
N ALA A 36 -6.25 7.13 -2.72
CA ALA A 36 -7.35 6.25 -2.30
C ALA A 36 -8.22 5.77 -3.47
N GLY A 37 -8.33 6.58 -4.52
CA GLY A 37 -9.24 6.36 -5.64
C GLY A 37 -8.89 5.11 -6.46
N VAL A 38 -7.67 4.59 -6.34
CA VAL A 38 -7.27 3.31 -6.95
C VAL A 38 -8.08 2.12 -6.42
N TYR A 39 -8.70 2.26 -5.24
CA TYR A 39 -9.54 1.24 -4.63
C TYR A 39 -11.03 1.54 -4.71
N THR A 40 -11.48 2.56 -5.45
CA THR A 40 -12.90 2.99 -5.44
C THR A 40 -13.84 1.81 -5.72
N GLU A 41 -13.62 1.09 -6.82
CA GLU A 41 -14.48 -0.04 -7.23
C GLU A 41 -14.39 -1.22 -6.25
N VAL A 42 -13.17 -1.57 -5.79
CA VAL A 42 -12.97 -2.61 -4.76
C VAL A 42 -13.69 -2.24 -3.46
N ALA A 43 -13.63 -0.97 -3.05
CA ALA A 43 -14.26 -0.51 -1.82
C ALA A 43 -15.79 -0.52 -1.92
N GLU A 44 -16.36 -0.25 -3.09
CA GLU A 44 -17.80 -0.41 -3.33
C GLU A 44 -18.24 -1.88 -3.24
N LEU A 45 -17.48 -2.79 -3.85
CA LEU A 45 -17.77 -4.23 -3.82
C LEU A 45 -17.67 -4.85 -2.43
N LEU A 46 -16.85 -4.29 -1.55
CA LEU A 46 -16.64 -4.78 -0.18
C LEU A 46 -17.54 -4.08 0.87
N ALA A 47 -18.24 -3.01 0.50
CA ALA A 47 -19.01 -2.18 1.43
C ALA A 47 -20.24 -2.88 2.04
N ASP A 48 -20.73 -3.95 1.42
CA ASP A 48 -21.85 -4.73 1.98
C ASP A 48 -21.43 -5.59 3.18
N SER A 49 -20.12 -5.80 3.39
CA SER A 49 -19.58 -6.67 4.44
C SER A 49 -18.67 -5.95 5.43
N TYR A 50 -18.22 -4.75 5.10
CA TYR A 50 -17.21 -4.02 5.86
C TYR A 50 -17.52 -2.53 5.92
N THR A 51 -17.03 -1.88 6.98
CA THR A 51 -16.73 -0.45 6.94
C THR A 51 -15.38 -0.29 6.24
N VAL A 52 -15.41 -0.07 4.91
CA VAL A 52 -14.20 0.06 4.10
C VAL A 52 -13.65 1.48 4.21
N VAL A 53 -12.40 1.59 4.64
CA VAL A 53 -11.63 2.81 4.77
C VAL A 53 -10.56 2.85 3.67
N THR A 54 -10.68 3.80 2.76
CA THR A 54 -9.64 4.13 1.77
C THR A 54 -9.10 5.51 2.10
N TYR A 55 -7.79 5.74 2.00
CA TYR A 55 -7.21 7.03 2.34
C TYR A 55 -6.07 7.40 1.40
N ASP A 56 -5.87 8.71 1.24
CA ASP A 56 -4.71 9.21 0.54
C ASP A 56 -3.54 9.17 1.52
N ARG A 57 -2.45 8.46 1.18
CA ARG A 57 -1.29 8.37 2.06
C ARG A 57 -0.73 9.77 2.33
N ARG A 58 -0.18 9.96 3.52
CA ARG A 58 0.48 11.21 3.96
C ARG A 58 1.26 11.89 2.83
N GLY A 59 0.90 13.14 2.54
CA GLY A 59 1.50 13.97 1.49
C GLY A 59 1.04 13.71 0.04
N ASN A 60 0.26 12.66 -0.21
CA ASN A 60 -0.25 12.32 -1.54
C ASN A 60 -1.65 12.89 -1.79
N SER A 61 -1.93 13.21 -3.05
CA SER A 61 -3.27 13.57 -3.53
C SER A 61 -3.96 14.65 -2.69
N ARG A 62 -5.03 14.30 -1.94
CA ARG A 62 -5.82 15.22 -1.11
C ARG A 62 -5.30 15.29 0.33
N SER A 63 -4.35 14.43 0.72
CA SER A 63 -3.65 14.49 2.00
C SER A 63 -2.48 15.46 1.93
N THR A 64 -2.23 16.17 3.04
CA THR A 64 -1.13 17.14 3.14
C THR A 64 -0.07 16.67 4.13
N LEU A 65 1.17 17.15 3.94
CA LEU A 65 2.29 16.96 4.85
C LEU A 65 2.83 18.35 5.21
N ARG A 66 2.95 18.61 6.51
CA ARG A 66 3.49 19.82 7.12
C ARG A 66 4.83 19.38 7.75
N HIS A 67 5.93 20.11 7.53
CA HIS A 67 7.32 19.75 7.92
C HIS A 67 8.10 18.95 6.84
N PRO A 68 9.46 18.90 6.89
CA PRO A 68 10.25 18.55 5.71
C PRO A 68 10.03 17.09 5.31
N LEU A 69 10.14 16.84 4.00
CA LEU A 69 9.95 15.53 3.39
C LEU A 69 10.91 14.45 3.95
N GLU A 70 11.99 14.86 4.61
CA GLU A 70 12.95 14.03 5.36
C GLU A 70 12.29 13.25 6.52
N GLU A 71 11.12 13.70 6.99
CA GLU A 71 10.37 13.02 8.04
C GLU A 71 9.39 11.97 7.51
N LEU A 72 9.34 11.75 6.19
CA LEU A 72 8.57 10.68 5.55
C LEU A 72 9.18 9.31 5.85
N THR A 73 8.84 8.76 7.00
CA THR A 73 9.32 7.46 7.46
C THR A 73 8.23 6.40 7.36
N LEU A 74 8.65 5.15 7.18
CA LEU A 74 7.76 4.00 7.14
C LEU A 74 6.92 3.89 8.43
N THR A 75 7.54 4.13 9.58
CA THR A 75 6.86 4.12 10.88
C THR A 75 5.79 5.21 11.01
N ARG A 76 5.94 6.37 10.37
CA ARG A 76 4.87 7.39 10.35
C ARG A 76 3.72 6.96 9.45
N GLN A 77 4.01 6.38 8.29
CA GLN A 77 2.97 5.84 7.39
C GLN A 77 2.15 4.73 8.08
N SER A 78 2.79 3.83 8.83
CA SER A 78 2.05 2.80 9.58
C SER A 78 1.30 3.37 10.77
N ALA A 79 1.86 4.36 11.48
CA ALA A 79 1.16 5.06 12.55
C ALA A 79 -0.10 5.79 12.06
N ASP A 80 -0.09 6.34 10.84
CA ASP A 80 -1.27 6.96 10.22
C ASP A 80 -2.43 5.96 10.08
N VAL A 81 -2.13 4.69 9.80
CA VAL A 81 -3.15 3.63 9.73
C VAL A 81 -3.79 3.41 11.10
N CYS A 82 -3.01 3.37 12.19
CA CYS A 82 -3.56 3.32 13.55
C CYS A 82 -4.49 4.51 13.83
N ARG A 83 -4.10 5.73 13.43
CA ARG A 83 -4.93 6.93 13.62
C ARG A 83 -6.24 6.88 12.85
N LEU A 84 -6.22 6.34 11.63
CA LEU A 84 -7.42 6.14 10.84
C LEU A 84 -8.35 5.10 11.48
N ILE A 85 -7.79 4.00 11.99
CA ILE A 85 -8.55 2.96 12.69
C ILE A 85 -9.22 3.53 13.96
N ASP A 86 -8.49 4.32 14.75
CA ASP A 86 -9.04 5.01 15.91
C ASP A 86 -10.18 5.97 15.53
N ALA A 87 -10.01 6.72 14.44
CA ALA A 87 -10.98 7.71 13.99
C ALA A 87 -12.33 7.11 13.54
N VAL A 88 -12.34 5.85 13.09
CA VAL A 88 -13.55 5.20 12.56
C VAL A 88 -14.23 4.24 13.52
N GLY A 89 -13.67 3.99 14.70
CA GLY A 89 -14.35 3.17 15.72
C GLY A 89 -13.48 2.55 16.80
N GLY A 90 -12.15 2.47 16.59
CA GLY A 90 -11.22 1.88 17.55
C GLY A 90 -11.34 0.35 17.68
N GLY A 91 -10.26 -0.37 17.35
CA GLY A 91 -10.19 -1.83 17.45
C GLY A 91 -9.12 -2.39 16.51
N PRO A 92 -8.83 -3.70 16.52
CA PRO A 92 -8.08 -4.28 15.43
C PRO A 92 -8.91 -4.23 14.15
N ALA A 93 -8.31 -3.75 13.06
CA ALA A 93 -8.94 -3.71 11.74
C ALA A 93 -8.42 -4.84 10.84
N ARG A 94 -9.19 -5.17 9.82
CA ARG A 94 -8.64 -5.88 8.66
C ARG A 94 -7.88 -4.90 7.78
N VAL A 95 -6.77 -5.34 7.21
CA VAL A 95 -5.87 -4.47 6.43
C VAL A 95 -5.49 -5.14 5.11
N VAL A 96 -5.57 -4.41 4.01
CA VAL A 96 -5.01 -4.83 2.73
C VAL A 96 -4.05 -3.75 2.27
N GLY A 97 -2.79 -4.12 2.04
CA GLY A 97 -1.81 -3.23 1.41
C GLY A 97 -1.38 -3.80 0.07
N SER A 98 -1.13 -2.94 -0.91
CA SER A 98 -0.53 -3.34 -2.20
C SER A 98 0.77 -2.60 -2.50
N GLY A 99 1.80 -3.31 -2.96
CA GLY A 99 3.09 -2.71 -3.31
C GLY A 99 3.73 -1.95 -2.15
N ALA A 100 3.94 -0.64 -2.30
CA ALA A 100 4.42 0.21 -1.21
C ALA A 100 3.45 0.21 0.01
N GLY A 101 2.14 0.11 -0.23
CA GLY A 101 1.14 0.00 0.83
C GLY A 101 1.23 -1.31 1.60
N ALA A 102 1.70 -2.40 0.97
CA ALA A 102 2.00 -3.64 1.67
C ALA A 102 3.25 -3.52 2.55
N VAL A 103 4.24 -2.71 2.18
CA VAL A 103 5.39 -2.41 3.06
C VAL A 103 4.92 -1.69 4.33
N VAL A 104 4.01 -0.73 4.19
CA VAL A 104 3.36 -0.04 5.32
C VAL A 104 2.56 -1.02 6.19
N ALA A 105 1.79 -1.93 5.56
CA ALA A 105 1.02 -2.94 6.29
C ALA A 105 1.90 -3.93 7.07
N LEU A 106 3.04 -4.33 6.49
CA LEU A 106 4.01 -5.20 7.15
C LEU A 106 4.67 -4.50 8.34
N ASP A 107 5.04 -3.23 8.22
CA ASP A 107 5.54 -2.44 9.36
C ASP A 107 4.48 -2.30 10.47
N LEU A 108 3.23 -2.06 10.09
CA LEU A 108 2.10 -1.98 11.01
C LEU A 108 1.93 -3.28 11.80
N VAL A 109 1.81 -4.43 11.14
CA VAL A 109 1.52 -5.71 11.82
C VAL A 109 2.70 -6.19 12.67
N ALA A 110 3.94 -5.85 12.30
CA ALA A 110 5.12 -6.16 13.10
C ALA A 110 5.20 -5.32 14.38
N ARG A 111 4.87 -4.01 14.30
CA ARG A 111 5.08 -3.05 15.40
C ARG A 111 3.84 -2.85 16.28
N GLN A 112 2.65 -2.96 15.68
CA GLN A 112 1.36 -2.68 16.31
C GLN A 112 0.35 -3.80 16.01
N PRO A 113 0.67 -5.07 16.34
CA PRO A 113 -0.20 -6.21 16.02
C PRO A 113 -1.60 -6.12 16.64
N ASP A 114 -1.77 -5.34 17.71
CA ASP A 114 -3.06 -5.13 18.39
C ASP A 114 -4.03 -4.28 17.56
N TYR A 115 -3.56 -3.54 16.55
CA TYR A 115 -4.40 -2.82 15.59
C TYR A 115 -4.80 -3.69 14.39
N VAL A 116 -4.34 -4.94 14.31
CA VAL A 116 -4.53 -5.78 13.13
C VAL A 116 -5.23 -7.09 13.50
N ASP A 117 -6.46 -7.27 13.01
CA ASP A 117 -7.19 -8.54 13.11
C ASP A 117 -6.62 -9.54 12.10
N ARG A 118 -6.64 -9.16 10.83
CA ARG A 118 -6.06 -9.89 9.70
C ARG A 118 -5.50 -8.94 8.66
N MET A 119 -4.42 -9.32 7.99
CA MET A 119 -3.76 -8.50 6.98
C MET A 119 -3.44 -9.29 5.71
N ILE A 120 -3.68 -8.68 4.55
CA ILE A 120 -3.22 -9.19 3.24
C ILE A 120 -2.13 -8.25 2.72
N ALA A 121 -0.93 -8.79 2.49
CA ALA A 121 0.13 -8.10 1.77
C ALA A 121 0.08 -8.57 0.32
N HIS A 122 -0.56 -7.78 -0.53
CA HIS A 122 -0.66 -8.04 -1.96
C HIS A 122 0.57 -7.49 -2.68
N ASP A 123 1.32 -8.35 -3.35
CA ASP A 123 2.56 -8.02 -4.07
C ASP A 123 3.44 -7.01 -3.29
N PRO A 124 4.05 -7.44 -2.16
CA PRO A 124 4.80 -6.54 -1.29
C PRO A 124 6.02 -5.95 -1.98
N GLY A 125 6.09 -4.62 -2.07
CA GLY A 125 7.20 -3.86 -2.70
C GLY A 125 8.49 -3.82 -1.85
N VAL A 126 8.77 -4.88 -1.10
CA VAL A 126 9.93 -4.98 -0.20
C VAL A 126 11.18 -5.31 -1.02
N LEU A 127 12.29 -4.60 -0.75
CA LEU A 127 13.54 -4.78 -1.49
C LEU A 127 14.65 -5.41 -0.65
N ASP A 128 14.71 -5.14 0.66
CA ASP A 128 15.85 -5.48 1.52
C ASP A 128 16.04 -6.99 1.73
N VAL A 129 14.97 -7.77 1.52
CA VAL A 129 15.00 -9.23 1.61
C VAL A 129 15.52 -9.91 0.34
N LEU A 130 15.67 -9.18 -0.77
CA LEU A 130 16.07 -9.76 -2.05
C LEU A 130 17.58 -9.99 -2.13
N PRO A 131 18.04 -11.10 -2.75
CA PRO A 131 19.46 -11.39 -2.87
C PRO A 131 20.22 -10.39 -3.77
N ASP A 132 19.51 -9.74 -4.70
CA ASP A 132 20.00 -8.70 -5.60
C ASP A 132 19.69 -7.28 -5.10
N VAL A 133 19.42 -7.10 -3.80
CA VAL A 133 19.06 -5.80 -3.20
C VAL A 133 20.02 -4.68 -3.59
N ALA A 134 21.34 -4.91 -3.62
CA ALA A 134 22.31 -3.89 -4.02
C ALA A 134 22.03 -3.35 -5.44
N ALA A 135 21.77 -4.25 -6.39
CA ALA A 135 21.44 -3.87 -7.76
C ALA A 135 20.02 -3.26 -7.88
N MET A 136 19.11 -3.53 -6.94
CA MET A 136 17.83 -2.83 -6.84
C MET A 136 18.02 -1.40 -6.32
N ARG A 137 18.85 -1.21 -5.28
CA ARG A 137 19.18 0.12 -4.74
C ARG A 137 19.85 1.00 -5.79
N ASP A 138 20.83 0.47 -6.52
CA ASP A 138 21.51 1.20 -7.59
C ASP A 138 20.53 1.66 -8.69
N ARG A 139 19.56 0.82 -9.05
CA ARG A 139 18.51 1.17 -10.02
C ARG A 139 17.58 2.25 -9.50
N ALA A 140 17.16 2.16 -8.24
CA ALA A 140 16.32 3.18 -7.62
C ALA A 140 17.05 4.53 -7.51
N ASP A 141 18.33 4.51 -7.12
CA ASP A 141 19.19 5.69 -7.07
C ASP A 141 19.40 6.31 -8.45
N ALA A 142 19.61 5.49 -9.49
CA ALA A 142 19.71 5.97 -10.86
C ALA A 142 18.39 6.62 -11.34
N MET A 143 17.25 6.03 -10.99
CA MET A 143 15.93 6.57 -11.28
C MET A 143 15.71 7.93 -10.59
N MET A 144 16.01 8.03 -9.29
CA MET A 144 15.91 9.28 -8.53
C MET A 144 16.82 10.38 -9.12
N ARG A 145 18.06 10.04 -9.48
CA ARG A 145 18.97 10.99 -10.13
C ARG A 145 18.47 11.44 -11.50
N ALA A 146 17.90 10.53 -12.28
CA ALA A 146 17.31 10.87 -13.57
C ALA A 146 16.08 11.77 -13.39
N PHE A 147 15.23 11.49 -12.41
CA PHE A 147 14.09 12.34 -12.05
C PHE A 147 14.52 13.78 -11.74
N LEU A 148 15.51 13.94 -10.85
CA LEU A 148 16.00 15.26 -10.44
C LEU A 148 16.68 16.03 -11.58
N ARG A 149 17.28 15.32 -12.55
CA ARG A 149 17.96 15.93 -13.70
C ARG A 149 17.03 16.27 -14.85
N ASP A 150 16.16 15.32 -15.23
CA ASP A 150 15.37 15.36 -16.47
C ASP A 150 13.89 15.73 -16.23
N GLY A 151 13.49 15.85 -14.96
CA GLY A 151 12.12 16.12 -14.55
C GLY A 151 11.23 14.87 -14.48
N PRO A 152 9.95 15.04 -14.08
CA PRO A 152 9.10 13.93 -13.67
C PRO A 152 8.51 13.12 -14.83
N ARG A 153 8.52 13.66 -16.05
CA ARG A 153 7.74 13.12 -17.18
C ARG A 153 8.01 11.64 -17.44
N ALA A 154 9.27 11.24 -17.54
CA ALA A 154 9.62 9.85 -17.82
C ALA A 154 9.19 8.90 -16.69
N ALA A 155 9.25 9.35 -15.44
CA ALA A 155 8.83 8.56 -14.28
C ALA A 155 7.29 8.41 -14.24
N VAL A 156 6.58 9.51 -14.52
CA VAL A 156 5.11 9.52 -14.64
C VAL A 156 4.64 8.63 -15.79
N ASP A 157 5.25 8.75 -16.98
CA ASP A 157 4.92 7.91 -18.14
C ASP A 157 5.15 6.42 -17.83
N ARG A 158 6.24 6.10 -17.12
CA ARG A 158 6.54 4.73 -16.68
C ARG A 158 5.50 4.21 -15.68
N LEU A 159 5.07 5.03 -14.72
CA LEU A 159 4.03 4.66 -13.75
C LEU A 159 2.70 4.38 -14.45
N LEU A 160 2.25 5.30 -15.31
CA LEU A 160 1.00 5.14 -16.07
C LEU A 160 1.05 3.93 -17.00
N SER A 161 2.20 3.68 -17.64
CA SER A 161 2.41 2.48 -18.45
C SER A 161 2.37 1.20 -17.62
N ALA A 162 2.87 1.22 -16.37
CA ALA A 162 2.86 0.06 -15.48
C ALA A 162 1.45 -0.29 -14.97
N VAL A 163 0.58 0.72 -14.78
CA VAL A 163 -0.85 0.50 -14.48
C VAL A 163 -1.52 -0.34 -15.58
N GLY A 164 -1.17 -0.07 -16.84
CA GLY A 164 -1.57 -0.92 -17.98
C GLY A 164 -3.06 -0.86 -18.34
N THR A 165 -3.80 0.11 -17.81
CA THR A 165 -5.19 0.43 -18.17
C THR A 165 -5.40 1.95 -18.14
N ALA A 166 -6.43 2.43 -18.84
CA ALA A 166 -6.80 3.83 -18.83
C ALA A 166 -7.39 4.21 -17.46
N LEU A 167 -6.86 5.26 -16.84
CA LEU A 167 -7.39 5.82 -15.60
C LEU A 167 -8.37 6.96 -15.91
N PRO A 168 -9.41 7.15 -15.07
CA PRO A 168 -10.17 8.40 -15.07
C PRO A 168 -9.23 9.61 -15.00
N PRO A 169 -9.47 10.68 -15.79
CA PRO A 169 -8.53 11.80 -15.87
C PRO A 169 -8.22 12.47 -14.52
N ASP A 170 -9.22 12.56 -13.64
CA ASP A 170 -9.07 13.11 -12.30
C ASP A 170 -8.21 12.20 -11.41
N LEU A 171 -8.39 10.88 -11.48
CA LEU A 171 -7.56 9.91 -10.76
C LEU A 171 -6.12 9.95 -11.28
N ALA A 172 -5.92 9.98 -12.60
CA ALA A 172 -4.60 10.10 -13.21
C ALA A 172 -3.88 11.38 -12.74
N ALA A 173 -4.60 12.51 -12.71
CA ALA A 173 -4.05 13.79 -12.26
C ALA A 173 -3.66 13.77 -10.77
N ARG A 174 -4.48 13.18 -9.90
CA ARG A 174 -4.15 13.08 -8.47
C ARG A 174 -2.99 12.11 -8.21
N LEU A 175 -3.06 10.92 -8.79
CA LEU A 175 -2.04 9.87 -8.65
C LEU A 175 -0.64 10.35 -9.09
N THR A 176 -0.59 11.26 -10.05
CA THR A 176 0.66 11.82 -10.61
C THR A 176 0.95 13.25 -10.16
N GLY A 177 0.12 13.80 -9.25
CA GLY A 177 0.15 15.21 -8.84
C GLY A 177 1.36 15.60 -7.98
N ASN A 178 1.94 14.63 -7.25
CA ASN A 178 3.09 14.85 -6.35
C ASN A 178 4.29 13.98 -6.74
N PRO A 179 4.88 14.17 -7.94
CA PRO A 179 5.84 13.21 -8.48
C PRO A 179 7.16 13.19 -7.70
N GLU A 180 7.61 14.30 -7.11
CA GLU A 180 8.82 14.31 -6.28
C GLU A 180 8.65 13.48 -5.01
N LEU A 181 7.50 13.62 -4.33
CA LEU A 181 7.17 12.81 -3.15
C LEU A 181 7.23 11.32 -3.50
N THR A 182 6.55 10.90 -4.57
CA THR A 182 6.48 9.50 -4.99
C THR A 182 7.84 8.94 -5.45
N PHE A 183 8.49 9.63 -6.39
CA PHE A 183 9.65 9.07 -7.08
C PHE A 183 10.99 9.34 -6.39
N VAL A 184 11.03 10.27 -5.43
CA VAL A 184 12.24 10.56 -4.64
C VAL A 184 12.03 10.09 -3.20
N HIS A 185 11.07 10.66 -2.47
CA HIS A 185 10.98 10.46 -1.03
C HIS A 185 10.41 9.11 -0.64
N GLU A 186 9.30 8.68 -1.24
CA GLU A 186 8.73 7.35 -0.98
C GLU A 186 9.64 6.24 -1.51
N THR A 187 10.24 6.45 -2.68
CA THR A 187 11.21 5.49 -3.23
C THR A 187 12.40 5.33 -2.28
N ARG A 188 12.97 6.44 -1.78
CA ARG A 188 14.05 6.42 -0.77
C ARG A 188 13.60 5.70 0.50
N MET A 189 12.42 6.04 1.03
CA MET A 189 11.84 5.42 2.22
C MET A 189 11.75 3.89 2.08
N ILE A 190 11.26 3.39 0.95
CA ILE A 190 11.14 1.94 0.70
C ILE A 190 12.52 1.28 0.52
N VAL A 191 13.42 1.90 -0.24
CA VAL A 191 14.78 1.39 -0.51
C VAL A 191 15.63 1.27 0.76
N ASP A 192 15.47 2.22 1.68
CA ASP A 192 16.21 2.30 2.93
C ASP A 192 15.52 1.54 4.07
N SER A 193 14.27 1.09 3.87
CA SER A 193 13.55 0.30 4.87
C SER A 193 14.25 -1.04 5.16
N VAL A 194 14.11 -1.48 6.41
CA VAL A 194 14.59 -2.78 6.88
C VAL A 194 13.39 -3.56 7.39
N THR A 195 13.17 -4.73 6.82
CA THR A 195 12.04 -5.58 7.19
C THR A 195 12.28 -6.21 8.56
N ASP A 196 11.38 -5.96 9.51
CA ASP A 196 11.40 -6.57 10.85
C ASP A 196 10.93 -8.03 10.81
N ILE A 197 11.82 -8.92 10.36
CA ILE A 197 11.53 -10.35 10.25
C ILE A 197 11.14 -10.95 11.61
N PRO A 198 11.82 -10.70 12.75
CA PRO A 198 11.38 -11.20 14.05
C PRO A 198 9.95 -10.75 14.43
N GLY A 199 9.62 -9.48 14.25
CA GLY A 199 8.27 -8.96 14.50
C GLY A 199 7.22 -9.61 13.60
N LEU A 200 7.53 -9.76 12.30
CA LEU A 200 6.65 -10.46 11.36
C LEU A 200 6.50 -11.95 11.70
N SER A 201 7.55 -12.65 12.11
CA SER A 201 7.46 -14.05 12.55
C SER A 201 6.55 -14.19 13.77
N ALA A 202 6.63 -13.26 14.73
CA ALA A 202 5.74 -13.25 15.90
C ALA A 202 4.27 -12.98 15.51
N ALA A 203 4.02 -12.29 14.41
CA ALA A 203 2.70 -11.97 13.89
C ALA A 203 2.26 -12.85 12.70
N ALA A 204 2.98 -13.92 12.35
CA ALA A 204 2.78 -14.69 11.13
C ALA A 204 1.36 -15.24 10.94
N ALA A 205 0.65 -15.55 12.04
CA ALA A 205 -0.73 -16.00 12.01
C ALA A 205 -1.77 -14.90 11.68
N ARG A 206 -1.37 -13.62 11.73
CA ARG A 206 -2.23 -12.47 11.47
C ARG A 206 -2.20 -12.00 10.02
N PHE A 207 -1.29 -12.51 9.20
CA PHE A 207 -1.19 -12.04 7.82
C PHE A 207 -0.94 -13.15 6.80
N VAL A 208 -1.35 -12.86 5.57
CA VAL A 208 -1.09 -13.67 4.39
C VAL A 208 -0.37 -12.81 3.35
N ILE A 209 0.63 -13.39 2.71
CA ILE A 209 1.24 -12.82 1.51
C ILE A 209 0.44 -13.31 0.30
N ALA A 210 -0.13 -12.39 -0.46
CA ALA A 210 -0.79 -12.69 -1.72
C ALA A 210 0.07 -12.16 -2.87
N VAL A 211 0.47 -13.01 -3.83
CA VAL A 211 1.28 -12.57 -4.97
C VAL A 211 0.57 -12.88 -6.29
N GLY A 212 0.59 -11.91 -7.21
CA GLY A 212 -0.05 -12.06 -8.52
C GLY A 212 0.67 -13.08 -9.39
N CYS A 213 -0.06 -14.07 -9.92
CA CYS A 213 0.54 -15.14 -10.72
C CYS A 213 0.90 -14.72 -12.15
N ASP A 214 0.44 -13.56 -12.63
CA ASP A 214 0.75 -13.05 -13.97
C ASP A 214 2.20 -12.50 -14.09
N GLN A 215 2.86 -12.22 -12.96
CA GLN A 215 4.22 -11.67 -12.93
C GLN A 215 5.16 -12.43 -11.96
N PRO A 216 5.41 -13.73 -12.17
CA PRO A 216 6.10 -14.61 -11.22
C PRO A 216 7.61 -14.32 -11.03
N ASN A 217 8.16 -13.39 -11.82
CA ASN A 217 9.55 -12.94 -11.72
C ASN A 217 9.69 -11.48 -11.26
N SER A 218 8.56 -10.82 -10.98
CA SER A 218 8.57 -9.46 -10.45
C SER A 218 9.25 -9.41 -9.09
N HIS A 219 9.82 -8.25 -8.75
CA HIS A 219 10.43 -8.07 -7.44
C HIS A 219 9.42 -8.27 -6.28
N PRO A 220 8.13 -7.86 -6.38
CA PRO A 220 7.18 -8.11 -5.30
C PRO A 220 6.83 -9.58 -5.11
N TYR A 221 6.67 -10.33 -6.21
CA TYR A 221 6.46 -11.77 -6.15
C TYR A 221 7.63 -12.47 -5.45
N ARG A 222 8.87 -12.14 -5.86
CA ARG A 222 10.10 -12.68 -5.26
C ARG A 222 10.22 -12.31 -3.77
N ALA A 223 9.93 -11.06 -3.42
CA ALA A 223 10.01 -10.57 -2.05
C ALA A 223 8.98 -11.25 -1.15
N GLY A 224 7.73 -11.38 -1.63
CA GLY A 224 6.66 -12.07 -0.92
C GLY A 224 7.02 -13.52 -0.56
N ARG A 225 7.65 -14.25 -1.49
CA ARG A 225 8.17 -15.60 -1.24
C ARG A 225 9.23 -15.64 -0.14
N VAL A 226 10.21 -14.74 -0.18
CA VAL A 226 11.27 -14.67 0.83
C VAL A 226 10.70 -14.29 2.20
N ILE A 227 9.75 -13.36 2.26
CA ILE A 227 9.10 -12.97 3.52
C ILE A 227 8.34 -14.17 4.12
N ALA A 228 7.53 -14.86 3.31
CA ALA A 228 6.78 -16.03 3.78
C ALA A 228 7.72 -17.13 4.31
N GLU A 229 8.80 -17.44 3.58
CA GLU A 229 9.81 -18.42 4.00
C GLU A 229 10.48 -18.04 5.32
N ARG A 230 10.87 -16.77 5.49
CA ARG A 230 11.60 -16.30 6.68
C ARG A 230 10.72 -16.11 7.91
N THR A 231 9.42 -15.89 7.71
CA THR A 231 8.46 -15.59 8.79
C THR A 231 7.58 -16.77 9.17
N GLY A 232 7.42 -17.75 8.28
CA GLY A 232 6.44 -18.83 8.41
C GLY A 232 5.01 -18.40 8.06
N ALA A 233 4.82 -17.18 7.55
CA ALA A 233 3.51 -16.71 7.10
C ALA A 233 3.02 -17.48 5.87
N ARG A 234 1.69 -17.55 5.73
CA ARG A 234 1.06 -18.18 4.57
C ARG A 234 1.34 -17.36 3.31
N LEU A 235 1.73 -18.02 2.24
CA LEU A 235 1.81 -17.47 0.89
C LEU A 235 0.69 -18.05 0.03
N VAL A 236 0.01 -17.21 -0.74
CA VAL A 236 -0.99 -17.61 -1.73
C VAL A 236 -0.70 -16.91 -3.05
N GLU A 237 -0.71 -17.67 -4.14
CA GLU A 237 -0.74 -17.10 -5.48
C GLU A 237 -2.18 -16.78 -5.86
N VAL A 238 -2.42 -15.57 -6.34
CA VAL A 238 -3.75 -15.07 -6.69
C VAL A 238 -3.79 -14.66 -8.17
N PRO A 239 -4.96 -14.75 -8.84
CA PRO A 239 -5.09 -14.30 -10.23
C PRO A 239 -4.75 -12.81 -10.39
N GLY A 240 -4.12 -12.48 -11.51
CA GLY A 240 -3.79 -11.09 -11.86
C GLY A 240 -2.35 -10.69 -11.56
N ASP A 241 -2.10 -9.39 -11.63
CA ASP A 241 -0.81 -8.76 -11.36
C ASP A 241 -0.87 -7.65 -10.30
N HIS A 242 0.21 -6.88 -10.21
CA HIS A 242 0.39 -5.79 -9.26
C HIS A 242 -0.76 -4.77 -9.20
N TRP A 243 -1.48 -4.56 -10.30
CA TRP A 243 -2.56 -3.56 -10.43
C TRP A 243 -3.95 -4.19 -10.53
N SER A 244 -4.10 -5.44 -10.07
CA SER A 244 -5.37 -6.19 -10.17
C SER A 244 -6.55 -5.47 -9.52
N PHE A 245 -6.33 -4.72 -8.45
CA PHE A 245 -7.38 -3.92 -7.81
C PHE A 245 -7.97 -2.83 -8.72
N LEU A 246 -7.24 -2.39 -9.75
CA LEU A 246 -7.73 -1.44 -10.76
C LEU A 246 -8.26 -2.14 -12.03
N LYS A 247 -7.65 -3.27 -12.41
CA LYS A 247 -7.95 -3.92 -13.69
C LYS A 247 -9.02 -5.01 -13.61
N GLN A 248 -9.17 -5.60 -12.43
CA GLN A 248 -10.06 -6.73 -12.16
C GLN A 248 -10.63 -6.59 -10.73
N PRO A 249 -11.35 -5.49 -10.42
CA PRO A 249 -11.77 -5.18 -9.06
C PRO A 249 -12.67 -6.25 -8.44
N GLU A 250 -13.52 -6.94 -9.21
CA GLU A 250 -14.35 -8.05 -8.73
C GLU A 250 -13.51 -9.26 -8.33
N THR A 251 -12.53 -9.64 -9.16
CA THR A 251 -11.59 -10.72 -8.84
C THR A 251 -10.79 -10.39 -7.59
N PHE A 252 -10.30 -9.15 -7.49
CA PHE A 252 -9.53 -8.69 -6.33
C PHE A 252 -10.37 -8.67 -5.05
N ALA A 253 -11.61 -8.14 -5.11
CA ALA A 253 -12.52 -8.13 -3.97
C ALA A 253 -12.90 -9.55 -3.51
N GLY A 254 -13.16 -10.47 -4.46
CA GLY A 254 -13.42 -11.87 -4.16
C GLY A 254 -12.24 -12.54 -3.44
N MET A 255 -11.02 -12.29 -3.91
CA MET A 255 -9.79 -12.75 -3.24
C MET A 255 -9.67 -12.22 -1.81
N VAL A 256 -9.96 -10.93 -1.58
CA VAL A 256 -9.94 -10.34 -0.23
C VAL A 256 -10.93 -11.04 0.70
N VAL A 257 -12.15 -11.31 0.23
CA VAL A 257 -13.17 -12.01 1.01
C VAL A 257 -12.74 -13.45 1.34
N GLU A 258 -12.23 -14.18 0.36
CA GLU A 258 -11.78 -15.56 0.52
C GLU A 258 -10.62 -15.66 1.53
N LEU A 259 -9.61 -14.81 1.40
CA LEU A 259 -8.43 -14.85 2.26
C LEU A 259 -8.72 -14.45 3.71
N PHE A 260 -9.71 -13.59 3.95
CA PHE A 260 -10.13 -13.26 5.32
C PHE A 260 -11.10 -14.28 5.94
N ALA A 261 -11.67 -15.19 5.14
CA ALA A 261 -12.51 -16.28 5.64
C ALA A 261 -11.72 -17.53 6.05
N ALA A 262 -10.48 -17.67 5.58
CA ALA A 262 -9.60 -18.81 5.80
C ALA A 262 -8.76 -18.70 7.09
#